data_AF-A0A7J2SXI7-F1
#
_entry.id   AF-A0A7J2SXI7-F1
#
_cell.length_a   1.000
_cell.length_b   1.000
_cell.length_c   1.000
_cell.angle_alpha   90.00
_cell.angle_beta   90.00
_cell.angle_gamma   90.00
#
_symmetry.space_group_name_H-M   'P 1'
#
loop_
_entity.id
_entity.type
_entity.pdbx_description
1 polymer ?
#
loop_
_entity_poly.entity_id
_entity_poly.type
_entity_poly.pdbx_seq_one_letter_code
_entity_poly.pdbx_strand_id
1 'polypeptide(L)' 'MSSKEGGQELRSAHGFTVGDKVITDLGVLGVVEDIIDIQGKPYLLIRWKNKSKGAYGFEEIKRYGIRRAP' A
#
# COMPACT_ATOMS: atom_id res chain seq x y z
N MET A 1 -24.57 22.58 -14.29
CA MET A 1 -23.80 21.61 -15.10
C MET A 1 -22.45 21.46 -14.43
N SER A 2 -21.94 20.32 -13.99
CA SER A 2 -22.38 18.92 -14.06
C SER A 2 -21.82 18.22 -12.82
N SER A 3 -22.64 17.40 -12.18
CA SER A 3 -22.18 16.39 -11.23
C SER A 3 -21.09 15.54 -11.88
N LYS A 4 -19.91 15.47 -11.27
CA LYS A 4 -18.98 14.37 -11.50
C LYS A 4 -18.99 13.49 -10.25
N GLU A 5 -19.97 12.59 -10.21
CA GLU A 5 -19.70 11.25 -9.70
C GLU A 5 -18.64 10.62 -10.62
N GLY A 6 -17.62 9.95 -10.09
CA GLY A 6 -16.77 9.11 -10.95
C GLY A 6 -15.36 8.86 -10.46
N GLY A 7 -15.17 7.67 -9.91
CA GLY A 7 -13.86 7.00 -9.79
C GLY A 7 -13.12 7.33 -8.51
N GLN A 8 -13.08 6.40 -7.56
CA GLN A 8 -11.89 6.30 -6.72
C GLN A 8 -10.72 6.10 -7.70
N GLU A 9 -9.94 7.15 -7.99
CA GLU A 9 -8.65 6.98 -8.63
C GLU A 9 -7.90 5.96 -7.76
N LEU A 10 -7.72 4.75 -8.30
CA LEU A 10 -6.98 3.69 -7.64
C LEU A 10 -5.57 4.22 -7.44
N ARG A 11 -5.30 4.78 -6.26
CA ARG A 11 -3.99 5.30 -5.93
C ARG A 11 -3.02 4.13 -6.02
N SER A 12 -1.94 4.34 -6.76
CA SER A 12 -0.90 3.34 -6.99
C SER A 12 0.49 3.91 -6.71
N ALA A 13 1.36 3.12 -6.09
CA ALA A 13 2.77 3.46 -5.86
C ALA A 13 3.61 2.19 -5.77
N HIS A 14 4.86 2.26 -6.25
CA HIS A 14 5.82 1.15 -6.22
C HIS A 14 5.31 -0.17 -6.82
N GLY A 15 4.36 -0.09 -7.76
CA GLY A 15 3.71 -1.26 -8.36
C GLY A 15 2.56 -1.86 -7.55
N PHE A 16 2.12 -1.22 -6.47
CA PHE A 16 0.98 -1.63 -5.65
C PHE A 16 -0.20 -0.69 -5.80
N THR A 17 -1.40 -1.23 -5.64
CA THR A 17 -2.67 -0.48 -5.57
C THR A 17 -3.34 -0.68 -4.22
N VAL A 18 -4.16 0.29 -3.80
CA VAL A 18 -5.05 0.12 -2.63
C VAL A 18 -5.90 -1.13 -2.82
N GLY A 19 -5.96 -1.97 -1.79
CA GLY A 19 -6.62 -3.28 -1.82
C GLY A 19 -5.69 -4.46 -2.14
N ASP A 20 -4.47 -4.22 -2.62
CA ASP A 20 -3.51 -5.30 -2.88
C ASP A 20 -3.20 -6.06 -1.59
N LYS A 21 -3.32 -7.39 -1.64
CA LYS A 21 -2.80 -8.27 -0.59
C LYS A 21 -1.29 -8.38 -0.75
N VAL A 22 -0.57 -8.24 0.35
CA VAL A 22 0.90 -8.26 0.37
C VAL A 22 1.41 -9.26 1.40
N ILE A 23 2.64 -9.73 1.16
CA ILE A 23 3.37 -10.61 2.05
C ILE A 23 4.82 -10.10 2.17
N THR A 24 5.40 -10.21 3.37
CA THR A 24 6.84 -9.96 3.60
C THR A 24 7.66 -11.24 3.38
N ASP A 25 8.99 -11.13 3.34
CA ASP A 25 9.89 -12.30 3.30
C ASP A 25 9.75 -13.21 4.53
N LEU A 26 9.31 -12.64 5.66
CA LEU A 26 9.02 -13.40 6.89
C LEU A 26 7.64 -14.08 6.87
N GLY A 27 6.90 -14.00 5.76
CA GLY A 27 5.59 -14.63 5.61
C GLY A 27 4.44 -13.86 6.29
N VAL A 28 4.65 -12.60 6.67
CA VAL A 28 3.62 -11.78 7.33
C VAL A 28 2.70 -11.18 6.27
N LEU A 29 1.39 -11.44 6.39
CA LEU A 29 0.38 -10.98 5.45
C LEU A 29 -0.24 -9.64 5.87
N GLY A 30 -0.52 -8.80 4.86
CA GLY A 30 -1.21 -7.53 5.01
C GLY A 30 -2.01 -7.13 3.77
N VAL A 31 -2.63 -5.97 3.83
CA VAL A 31 -3.36 -5.34 2.72
C VAL A 31 -2.93 -3.88 2.62
N VAL A 32 -2.70 -3.38 1.41
CA VAL A 32 -2.49 -1.95 1.15
C VAL A 32 -3.81 -1.24 1.43
N GLU A 33 -3.88 -0.53 2.55
CA GLU A 33 -5.07 0.19 3.00
C GLU A 33 -5.19 1.55 2.32
N ASP A 34 -4.06 2.22 2.11
CA ASP A 34 -4.00 3.53 1.44
C ASP A 34 -2.60 3.77 0.86
N ILE A 35 -2.46 4.82 0.07
CA ILE A 35 -1.18 5.36 -0.39
C ILE A 35 -1.12 6.82 0.02
N ILE A 36 -0.14 7.13 0.86
CA ILE A 36 0.03 8.43 1.52
C ILE A 36 1.32 9.08 1.07
N ASP A 37 1.33 10.42 1.04
CA ASP A 37 2.53 11.20 0.74
C ASP A 37 3.21 11.66 2.04
N ILE A 38 4.47 11.29 2.22
CA ILE A 38 5.31 11.73 3.33
C ILE A 38 6.51 12.47 2.74
N GLN A 39 6.60 13.78 3.00
CA GLN A 39 7.67 14.65 2.47
C GLN A 39 7.81 14.57 0.94
N GLY A 40 6.68 14.51 0.22
CA GLY A 40 6.64 14.45 -1.25
C GLY A 40 7.03 13.10 -1.85
N LYS A 41 7.13 12.06 -1.03
CA LYS A 41 7.38 10.68 -1.47
C LYS A 41 6.17 9.80 -1.16
N PRO A 42 5.76 8.92 -2.07
CA PRO A 42 4.64 8.02 -1.83
C PRO A 42 5.05 6.84 -0.94
N TYR A 43 4.23 6.55 0.06
CA TYR A 43 4.36 5.44 1.00
C TYR A 43 3.11 4.56 0.94
N LEU A 44 3.31 3.24 1.06
CA LEU A 44 2.20 2.30 1.22
C LEU A 44 1.79 2.26 2.68
N LEU A 45 0.54 2.59 2.97
CA LEU A 45 -0.05 2.32 4.28
C LEU A 45 -0.60 0.89 4.28
N ILE A 46 0.08 -0.03 4.96
CA ILE A 46 -0.29 -1.44 5.01
C ILE A 46 -0.95 -1.75 6.34
N ARG A 47 -2.12 -2.39 6.28
CA ARG A 47 -2.81 -3.01 7.41
C ARG A 47 -2.38 -4.47 7.51
N TRP A 48 -1.67 -4.81 8.58
CA TRP A 48 -1.21 -6.18 8.82
C TRP A 48 -2.31 -7.04 9.49
N LYS A 49 -2.23 -8.37 9.37
CA LYS A 49 -3.21 -9.30 9.96
C LYS A 49 -3.40 -9.14 11.47
N ASN A 50 -2.37 -8.71 12.20
CA ASN A 50 -2.44 -8.42 13.65
C ASN A 50 -3.13 -7.09 13.97
N LYS A 51 -3.76 -6.43 12.98
CA LYS A 51 -4.40 -5.11 13.07
C LYS A 51 -3.42 -3.96 13.31
N SER A 52 -2.11 -4.14 13.23
CA SER A 52 -1.18 -3.01 13.20
C SER A 52 -1.18 -2.35 11.81
N LYS A 53 -0.76 -1.09 11.76
CA LYS A 53 -0.54 -0.34 10.53
C LYS A 53 0.93 0.06 10.44
N GLY A 54 1.47 0.05 9.23
CA GLY A 54 2.80 0.61 8.96
C GLY A 54 2.80 1.34 7.63
N ALA A 55 3.53 2.44 7.56
CA ALA A 55 3.81 3.15 6.32
C ALA A 55 5.17 2.69 5.78
N TYR A 56 5.25 2.31 4.51
CA TYR A 56 6.46 1.75 3.91
C TYR A 56 6.81 2.46 2.62
N GLY A 57 7.98 3.09 2.62
CA GLY A 57 8.57 3.70 1.43
C GLY A 57 9.26 2.66 0.56
N PHE A 58 9.75 3.09 -0.61
CA PHE A 58 10.44 2.22 -1.56
C PHE A 58 11.58 1.38 -0.96
N GLU A 59 12.41 2.01 -0.13
CA GLU A 59 13.56 1.33 0.50
C GLU A 59 13.11 0.31 1.54
N GLU A 60 12.06 0.61 2.31
CA GLU A 60 11.49 -0.36 3.27
C GLU A 60 10.79 -1.52 2.57
N ILE A 61 10.09 -1.27 1.47
CA ILE A 61 9.47 -2.32 0.62
C ILE A 61 10.53 -3.33 0.19
N LYS A 62 11.68 -2.85 -0.30
CA LYS A 62 12.81 -3.73 -0.66
C LYS A 62 13.40 -4.43 0.56
N ARG A 63 13.64 -3.69 1.64
CA ARG A 63 14.29 -4.22 2.86
C ARG A 63 13.50 -5.36 3.50
N TYR A 64 12.17 -5.26 3.51
CA TYR A 64 11.29 -6.26 4.12
C TYR A 64 10.74 -7.29 3.12
N GLY A 65 11.12 -7.19 1.84
CA GLY A 65 10.60 -8.05 0.78
C GLY A 65 9.09 -7.99 0.63
N ILE A 66 8.51 -6.79 0.75
CA ILE A 66 7.07 -6.59 0.58
C ILE A 66 6.74 -6.81 -0.90
N ARG A 67 5.93 -7.83 -1.16
CA ARG A 67 5.48 -8.22 -2.51
C ARG A 67 4.02 -8.60 -2.49
N ARG A 68 3.39 -8.66 -3.67
CA ARG A 68 2.01 -9.15 -3.78
C ARG A 68 1.93 -10.58 -3.26
N ALA A 69 0.94 -10.84 -2.42
CA ALA A 69 0.63 -12.19 -1.98
C ALA A 69 0.06 -12.99 -3.17
N PRO A 70 0.35 -14.30 -3.24
CA PRO A 70 -0.24 -15.19 -4.25
C PRO A 70 -1.77 -15.32 -4.11
#